data_AF-A0A963GUL4-F1
#
_entry.id   AF-A0A963GUL4-F1
#
_cell.length_a   1.000
_cell.length_b   1.000
_cell.length_c   1.000
_cell.angle_alpha   90.00
_cell.angle_beta   90.00
_cell.angle_gamma   90.00
#
_symmetry.space_group_name_H-M   'P 1'
#
loop_
_entity.id
_entity.type
_entity.pdbx_description
1 polymer ?
#
loop_
_entity_poly.entity_id
_entity_poly.type
_entity_poly.pdbx_seq_one_letter_code
_entity_poly.pdbx_strand_id
1 'polypeptide(L)'
;MKLVEQSARVALAAFLHDIGKLAERAGIDHHGRLDAHRTLYCPWHQEGSDPRRGYHSHIHAAYTGLAWDELEATGHFPDLRRDSPPFSTSTDDNATDSAVNAASAHHRPDTFLQWIVATADRVASGFERDKFDSEYNNKGERENHYRARLLTLFEQIGRGPVKEGELEWRYALQPLAPSSIFPQRASACTPRDDAGARAEYLSLWDALLAGIRHIPKAHVTTLPLWLDHFDSLWLTITHAIPSATAFGTRPEVSLYDHSKATAALATALWRWHEAQSDEALRSVRALRDGWSDEKFLLVQGDFFGIQEFIFAEGGATQKNAHKLLRGR
;
A
#
# COMPACT_ATOMS: atom_id res chain seq x y z
N MET A 1 -24.38 -3.38 -8.89
CA MET A 1 -23.84 -2.88 -7.60
C MET A 1 -23.87 -3.88 -6.45
N LYS A 2 -24.12 -5.20 -6.65
CA LYS A 2 -24.30 -6.15 -5.52
C LYS A 2 -23.06 -6.46 -4.67
N LEU A 3 -21.86 -6.03 -5.06
CA LEU A 3 -20.60 -6.44 -4.43
C LEU A 3 -19.63 -5.27 -4.17
N VAL A 4 -20.14 -4.04 -4.14
CA VAL A 4 -19.31 -2.83 -3.96
C VAL A 4 -18.67 -2.78 -2.56
N GLU A 5 -19.44 -3.12 -1.51
CA GLU A 5 -18.93 -3.18 -0.14
C GLU A 5 -17.84 -4.24 0.01
N GLN A 6 -18.06 -5.45 -0.52
CA GLN A 6 -17.10 -6.54 -0.53
C GLN A 6 -15.81 -6.15 -1.28
N SER A 7 -15.95 -5.51 -2.45
CA SER A 7 -14.82 -4.92 -3.19
C SER A 7 -14.06 -3.90 -2.36
N ALA A 8 -14.76 -3.00 -1.67
CA ALA A 8 -14.13 -1.97 -0.86
C ALA A 8 -13.37 -2.56 0.34
N ARG A 9 -13.85 -3.66 0.92
CA ARG A 9 -13.12 -4.39 1.98
C ARG A 9 -11.84 -5.01 1.46
N VAL A 10 -11.89 -5.71 0.32
CA VAL A 10 -10.69 -6.29 -0.32
C VAL A 10 -9.70 -5.20 -0.69
N ALA A 11 -10.20 -4.10 -1.26
CA ALA A 11 -9.40 -2.92 -1.57
C ALA A 11 -8.72 -2.38 -0.31
N LEU A 12 -9.44 -2.17 0.79
CA LEU A 12 -8.87 -1.64 2.03
C LEU A 12 -7.82 -2.56 2.65
N ALA A 13 -8.07 -3.87 2.70
CA ALA A 13 -7.09 -4.84 3.22
C ALA A 13 -5.80 -4.82 2.38
N ALA A 14 -5.93 -4.81 1.05
CA ALA A 14 -4.80 -4.70 0.14
C ALA A 14 -4.13 -3.32 0.18
N PHE A 15 -4.87 -2.24 0.40
CA PHE A 15 -4.31 -0.89 0.51
C PHE A 15 -3.48 -0.70 1.79
N LEU A 16 -3.81 -1.46 2.84
CA LEU A 16 -3.12 -1.44 4.13
C LEU A 16 -2.06 -2.53 4.32
N HIS A 17 -1.85 -3.44 3.35
CA HIS A 17 -0.94 -4.60 3.53
C HIS A 17 0.47 -4.19 4.01
N ASP A 18 0.95 -3.04 3.54
CA ASP A 18 2.28 -2.50 3.80
C ASP A 18 2.29 -1.33 4.81
N ILE A 19 1.19 -1.03 5.51
CA ILE A 19 1.19 0.02 6.56
C ILE A 19 2.24 -0.23 7.63
N GLY A 20 2.56 -1.51 7.87
CA GLY A 20 3.62 -1.94 8.75
C GLY A 20 4.98 -1.32 8.44
N LYS A 21 5.26 -0.91 7.19
CA LYS A 21 6.51 -0.22 6.85
C LYS A 21 6.60 1.16 7.51
N LEU A 22 5.49 1.89 7.57
CA LEU A 22 5.42 3.15 8.31
C LEU A 22 5.48 2.90 9.82
N ALA A 23 4.68 1.95 10.32
CA ALA A 23 4.59 1.66 11.76
C ALA A 23 5.92 1.13 12.35
N GLU A 24 6.61 0.23 11.64
CA GLU A 24 7.94 -0.28 12.02
C GLU A 24 8.96 0.86 12.05
N ARG A 25 9.00 1.68 11.00
CA ARG A 25 9.98 2.77 10.89
C ARG A 25 9.72 3.92 11.86
N ALA A 26 8.47 4.14 12.26
CA ALA A 26 8.09 5.02 13.36
C ALA A 26 8.46 4.40 14.73
N GLY A 27 8.56 3.08 14.78
CA GLY A 27 8.76 2.29 16.00
C GLY A 27 7.64 2.55 17.00
N ILE A 28 6.41 2.30 16.57
CA ILE A 28 5.23 2.39 17.43
C ILE A 28 5.36 1.42 18.61
N ASP A 29 4.71 1.73 19.73
CA ASP A 29 4.64 0.79 20.86
C ASP A 29 3.86 -0.46 20.44
N HIS A 30 4.43 -1.63 20.68
CA HIS A 30 3.82 -2.92 20.35
C HIS A 30 3.32 -3.65 21.60
N HIS A 31 3.48 -3.08 22.79
CA HIS A 31 3.01 -3.62 24.08
C HIS A 31 3.40 -5.09 24.31
N GLY A 32 4.62 -5.47 23.91
CA GLY A 32 5.13 -6.84 24.02
C GLY A 32 4.55 -7.87 23.05
N ARG A 33 3.72 -7.45 22.07
CA ARG A 33 3.03 -8.36 21.13
C ARG A 33 3.82 -8.68 19.85
N LEU A 34 4.96 -8.01 19.62
CA LEU A 34 5.72 -8.11 18.39
C LEU A 34 6.16 -9.54 18.05
N ASP A 35 6.66 -10.31 19.02
CA ASP A 35 7.16 -11.67 18.76
C ASP A 35 6.03 -12.65 18.40
N ALA A 36 4.84 -12.46 18.96
CA ALA A 36 3.65 -13.22 18.56
C ALA A 36 3.28 -12.90 17.10
N HIS A 37 3.24 -11.61 16.73
CA HIS A 37 2.94 -11.21 15.36
C HIS A 37 4.01 -11.66 14.35
N ARG A 38 5.30 -11.66 14.74
CA ARG A 38 6.38 -12.23 13.90
C ARG A 38 6.15 -13.70 13.63
N THR A 39 5.79 -14.47 14.65
CA THR A 39 5.51 -15.91 14.51
C THR A 39 4.32 -16.17 13.57
N LEU A 40 3.32 -15.30 13.58
CA LEU A 40 2.12 -15.42 12.75
C LEU A 40 2.37 -15.01 11.29
N TYR A 41 2.96 -13.83 11.07
CA TYR A 41 2.93 -13.16 9.76
C TYR A 41 4.27 -13.14 9.03
N CYS A 42 5.40 -13.31 9.73
CA CYS A 42 6.72 -13.23 9.13
C CYS A 42 7.25 -14.62 8.74
N PRO A 43 7.82 -14.80 7.53
CA PRO A 43 8.54 -16.01 7.15
C PRO A 43 9.70 -16.30 8.13
N TRP A 44 9.94 -17.58 8.43
CA TRP A 44 11.07 -18.05 9.25
C TRP A 44 12.17 -18.65 8.38
N HIS A 45 13.40 -18.23 8.60
CA HIS A 45 14.59 -18.72 7.91
C HIS A 45 15.48 -19.47 8.89
N GLN A 46 15.57 -20.79 8.73
CA GLN A 46 16.43 -21.64 9.57
C GLN A 46 17.90 -21.48 9.18
N GLU A 47 18.78 -21.34 10.17
CA GLU A 47 20.22 -21.29 10.02
C GLU A 47 20.88 -22.61 10.47
N GLY A 48 21.48 -23.33 9.52
CA GLY A 48 22.12 -24.61 9.79
C GLY A 48 21.10 -25.71 10.10
N SER A 49 21.53 -26.74 10.83
CA SER A 49 20.71 -27.93 11.11
C SER A 49 19.80 -27.81 12.33
N ASP A 50 19.97 -26.78 13.17
CA ASP A 50 19.14 -26.57 14.36
C ASP A 50 17.84 -25.84 13.98
N PRO A 51 16.65 -26.47 14.11
CA PRO A 51 15.37 -25.85 13.76
C PRO A 51 15.01 -24.64 14.63
N ARG A 52 15.69 -24.44 15.78
CA ARG A 52 15.48 -23.29 16.67
C ARG A 52 16.40 -22.12 16.36
N ARG A 53 17.42 -22.34 15.53
CA ARG A 53 18.35 -21.30 15.12
C ARG A 53 17.89 -20.72 13.79
N GLY A 54 17.61 -19.43 13.77
CA GLY A 54 17.09 -18.77 12.58
C GLY A 54 16.60 -17.36 12.89
N TYR A 55 15.98 -16.73 11.90
CA TYR A 55 15.43 -15.39 12.01
C TYR A 55 14.13 -15.24 11.22
N HIS A 56 13.30 -14.28 11.64
CA HIS A 56 12.14 -13.85 10.86
C HIS A 56 12.54 -12.73 9.88
N SER A 57 12.05 -12.79 8.64
CA SER A 57 12.17 -11.69 7.66
C SER A 57 10.84 -10.93 7.51
N HIS A 58 10.85 -9.80 6.79
CA HIS A 58 9.64 -8.98 6.55
C HIS A 58 8.92 -8.58 7.85
N ILE A 59 9.68 -7.98 8.79
CA ILE A 59 9.17 -7.60 10.11
C ILE A 59 8.02 -6.58 10.01
N HIS A 60 7.98 -5.74 8.96
CA HIS A 60 6.86 -4.87 8.69
C HIS A 60 5.51 -5.63 8.61
N ALA A 61 5.48 -6.89 8.17
CA ALA A 61 4.26 -7.69 8.14
C ALA A 61 3.65 -7.88 9.55
N ALA A 62 4.49 -8.06 10.56
CA ALA A 62 4.05 -8.09 11.96
C ALA A 62 3.52 -6.72 12.42
N TYR A 63 4.19 -5.63 12.01
CA TYR A 63 3.75 -4.28 12.30
C TYR A 63 2.45 -3.89 11.57
N THR A 64 2.10 -4.49 10.43
CA THR A 64 0.80 -4.29 9.77
C THR A 64 -0.34 -4.73 10.70
N GLY A 65 -0.20 -5.89 11.35
CA GLY A 65 -1.19 -6.37 12.32
C GLY A 65 -1.27 -5.49 13.58
N LEU A 66 -0.12 -5.01 14.07
CA LEU A 66 -0.08 -4.09 15.23
C LEU A 66 -0.67 -2.72 14.91
N ALA A 67 -0.35 -2.18 13.75
CA ALA A 67 -0.87 -0.92 13.24
C ALA A 67 -2.39 -0.93 13.18
N TRP A 68 -2.98 -2.06 12.76
CA TRP A 68 -4.43 -2.20 12.65
C TRP A 68 -5.18 -1.89 13.95
N ASP A 69 -4.67 -2.35 15.10
CA ASP A 69 -5.27 -2.07 16.40
C ASP A 69 -5.22 -0.57 16.75
N GLU A 70 -4.14 0.11 16.41
CA GLU A 70 -4.02 1.57 16.60
C GLU A 70 -4.99 2.35 15.70
N LEU A 71 -5.20 1.90 14.45
CA LEU A 71 -6.22 2.47 13.57
C LEU A 71 -7.62 2.32 14.18
N GLU A 72 -7.95 1.12 14.68
CA GLU A 72 -9.25 0.86 15.34
C GLU A 72 -9.42 1.68 16.62
N ALA A 73 -8.36 1.83 17.41
CA ALA A 73 -8.35 2.62 18.65
C ALA A 73 -8.68 4.11 18.42
N THR A 74 -8.58 4.61 17.19
CA THR A 74 -9.06 5.96 16.85
C THR A 74 -10.58 6.12 17.04
N GLY A 75 -11.36 5.03 16.92
CA GLY A 75 -12.82 5.04 16.91
C GLY A 75 -13.45 5.58 15.62
N HIS A 76 -12.63 5.86 14.59
CA HIS A 76 -13.01 6.40 13.29
C HIS A 76 -12.58 5.50 12.12
N PHE A 77 -12.09 4.30 12.41
CA PHE A 77 -11.76 3.26 11.43
C PHE A 77 -12.94 2.27 11.28
N PRO A 78 -13.23 1.76 10.06
CA PRO A 78 -14.32 0.82 9.84
C PRO A 78 -14.12 -0.48 10.61
N ASP A 79 -15.20 -0.97 11.23
CA ASP A 79 -15.21 -2.28 11.89
C ASP A 79 -15.29 -3.37 10.81
N LEU A 80 -14.15 -4.01 10.53
CA LEU A 80 -14.08 -5.16 9.63
C LEU A 80 -14.16 -6.50 10.39
N ARG A 81 -14.51 -6.50 11.68
CA ARG A 81 -14.60 -7.70 12.52
C ARG A 81 -16.02 -8.27 12.60
N ARG A 82 -17.04 -7.53 12.13
CA ARG A 82 -18.46 -7.91 12.13
C ARG A 82 -19.05 -7.82 10.72
N ASP A 83 -19.75 -8.87 10.29
CA ASP A 83 -20.39 -9.00 8.95
C ASP A 83 -19.55 -8.42 7.80
N SER A 84 -18.42 -9.08 7.54
CA SER A 84 -17.33 -8.56 6.70
C SER A 84 -17.06 -9.37 5.41
N PRO A 85 -18.04 -9.93 4.69
CA PRO A 85 -17.73 -10.70 3.48
C PRO A 85 -16.89 -9.86 2.50
N PRO A 86 -15.92 -10.46 1.79
CA PRO A 86 -15.65 -11.90 1.75
C PRO A 86 -14.83 -12.43 2.95
N PHE A 87 -14.33 -11.55 3.82
CA PHE A 87 -13.52 -11.95 4.99
C PHE A 87 -14.38 -12.59 6.08
N SER A 88 -13.80 -13.58 6.77
CA SER A 88 -14.40 -14.20 7.94
C SER A 88 -14.32 -13.29 9.16
N THR A 89 -15.24 -13.50 10.09
CA THR A 89 -15.31 -12.78 11.36
C THR A 89 -14.70 -13.61 12.49
N SER A 90 -14.35 -12.96 13.61
CA SER A 90 -13.80 -13.63 14.80
C SER A 90 -14.73 -14.68 15.45
N THR A 91 -16.01 -14.70 15.06
CA THR A 91 -17.02 -15.66 15.50
C THR A 91 -17.14 -16.89 14.61
N ASP A 92 -16.45 -16.91 13.46
CA ASP A 92 -16.42 -18.06 12.56
C ASP A 92 -15.25 -18.98 12.94
N ASP A 93 -15.42 -20.31 12.78
CA ASP A 93 -14.37 -21.32 13.02
C ASP A 93 -13.10 -21.12 12.14
N ASN A 94 -13.11 -20.12 11.26
CA ASN A 94 -12.10 -19.81 10.26
C ASN A 94 -11.50 -18.39 10.45
N ALA A 95 -11.15 -18.02 11.69
CA ALA A 95 -10.58 -16.71 12.06
C ALA A 95 -9.29 -16.31 11.29
N THR A 96 -8.70 -17.24 10.53
CA THR A 96 -7.53 -17.04 9.68
C THR A 96 -7.80 -16.13 8.48
N ASP A 97 -9.03 -16.03 7.96
CA ASP A 97 -9.35 -15.27 6.74
C ASP A 97 -10.00 -13.89 6.99
N SER A 98 -9.62 -13.24 8.09
CA SER A 98 -10.02 -11.87 8.41
C SER A 98 -9.27 -10.83 7.57
N ALA A 99 -9.80 -9.60 7.45
CA ALA A 99 -9.18 -8.53 6.68
C ALA A 99 -7.77 -8.16 7.20
N VAL A 100 -7.56 -8.13 8.52
CA VAL A 100 -6.25 -7.86 9.13
C VAL A 100 -5.25 -8.97 8.84
N ASN A 101 -5.69 -10.22 8.82
CA ASN A 101 -4.82 -11.35 8.46
C ASN A 101 -4.48 -11.33 6.97
N ALA A 102 -5.43 -11.01 6.10
CA ALA A 102 -5.19 -10.83 4.67
C ALA A 102 -4.15 -9.75 4.38
N ALA A 103 -4.22 -8.62 5.09
CA ALA A 103 -3.22 -7.55 5.00
C ALA A 103 -1.86 -7.98 5.58
N SER A 104 -1.84 -8.58 6.78
CA SER A 104 -0.60 -8.89 7.51
C SER A 104 0.15 -10.09 6.94
N ALA A 105 -0.54 -11.10 6.40
CA ALA A 105 0.06 -12.34 5.94
C ALA A 105 0.54 -12.30 4.48
N HIS A 106 0.65 -11.13 3.83
CA HIS A 106 1.00 -11.06 2.40
C HIS A 106 2.38 -11.68 2.04
N HIS A 107 3.32 -11.75 3.00
CA HIS A 107 4.60 -12.48 2.85
C HIS A 107 4.54 -13.96 3.23
N ARG A 108 3.51 -14.37 3.97
CA ARG A 108 3.26 -15.75 4.39
C ARG A 108 1.78 -16.14 4.22
N PRO A 109 1.24 -16.07 2.99
CA PRO A 109 -0.19 -16.29 2.76
C PRO A 109 -0.54 -17.78 2.83
N ASP A 110 -1.66 -18.10 3.47
CA ASP A 110 -2.22 -19.44 3.63
C ASP A 110 -3.61 -19.56 3.00
N THR A 111 -4.49 -18.59 3.28
CA THR A 111 -5.88 -18.61 2.80
C THR A 111 -6.05 -17.97 1.42
N PHE A 112 -7.22 -18.18 0.80
CA PHE A 112 -7.51 -17.64 -0.53
C PHE A 112 -7.41 -16.10 -0.56
N LEU A 113 -8.00 -15.39 0.41
CA LEU A 113 -7.97 -13.93 0.41
C LEU A 113 -6.59 -13.36 0.79
N GLN A 114 -5.81 -14.06 1.63
CA GLN A 114 -4.40 -13.72 1.84
C GLN A 114 -3.61 -13.86 0.53
N TRP A 115 -3.85 -14.92 -0.26
CA TRP A 115 -3.22 -15.10 -1.57
C TRP A 115 -3.69 -14.08 -2.62
N ILE A 116 -4.91 -13.54 -2.51
CA ILE A 116 -5.35 -12.41 -3.34
C ILE A 116 -4.46 -11.19 -3.09
N VAL A 117 -4.27 -10.80 -1.84
CA VAL A 117 -3.43 -9.65 -1.46
C VAL A 117 -1.98 -9.90 -1.86
N ALA A 118 -1.44 -11.07 -1.52
CA ALA A 118 -0.05 -11.42 -1.85
C ALA A 118 0.23 -11.48 -3.36
N THR A 119 -0.70 -12.00 -4.15
CA THR A 119 -0.55 -12.03 -5.62
C THR A 119 -0.61 -10.61 -6.19
N ALA A 120 -1.51 -9.77 -5.68
CA ALA A 120 -1.61 -8.39 -6.13
C ALA A 120 -0.36 -7.56 -5.79
N ASP A 121 0.19 -7.73 -4.59
CA ASP A 121 1.45 -7.08 -4.16
C ASP A 121 2.63 -7.45 -5.09
N ARG A 122 2.73 -8.74 -5.45
CA ARG A 122 3.74 -9.26 -6.40
C ARG A 122 3.62 -8.62 -7.77
N VAL A 123 2.40 -8.56 -8.30
CA VAL A 123 2.11 -7.97 -9.62
C VAL A 123 2.40 -6.47 -9.60
N ALA A 124 2.01 -5.75 -8.54
CA ALA A 124 2.26 -4.32 -8.38
C ALA A 124 3.77 -4.00 -8.32
N SER A 125 4.56 -4.89 -7.73
CA SER A 125 6.01 -4.74 -7.62
C SER A 125 6.78 -4.99 -8.93
N GLY A 126 6.13 -5.51 -9.98
CA GLY A 126 6.74 -5.72 -11.29
C GLY A 126 7.82 -6.80 -11.34
N PHE A 127 7.90 -7.68 -10.34
CA PHE A 127 8.85 -8.80 -10.35
C PHE A 127 8.29 -9.99 -11.12
N GLU A 128 9.13 -10.62 -11.94
CA GLU A 128 8.85 -11.98 -12.44
C GLU A 128 8.78 -12.94 -11.24
N ARG A 129 7.81 -13.88 -11.23
CA ARG A 129 7.54 -14.82 -10.12
C ARG A 129 8.80 -15.44 -9.54
N ASP A 130 9.68 -15.96 -10.40
CA ASP A 130 10.91 -16.64 -9.98
C ASP A 130 11.92 -15.69 -9.35
N LYS A 131 11.99 -14.43 -9.82
CA LYS A 131 12.83 -13.37 -9.24
C LYS A 131 12.25 -12.85 -7.93
N PHE A 132 10.92 -12.76 -7.80
CA PHE A 132 10.28 -12.38 -6.53
C PHE A 132 10.58 -13.40 -5.43
N ASP A 133 10.33 -14.68 -5.71
CA ASP A 133 10.51 -15.76 -4.72
C ASP A 133 11.99 -16.03 -4.42
N SER A 134 12.90 -15.94 -5.39
CA SER A 134 14.33 -16.21 -5.18
C SER A 134 15.15 -14.99 -4.72
N GLU A 135 14.79 -13.77 -5.14
CA GLU A 135 15.61 -12.58 -4.91
C GLU A 135 14.98 -11.52 -3.99
N TYR A 136 13.66 -11.46 -3.82
CA TYR A 136 13.01 -10.44 -2.98
C TYR A 136 12.52 -11.03 -1.65
N ASN A 137 11.69 -12.08 -1.69
CA ASN A 137 11.15 -12.74 -0.48
C ASN A 137 12.23 -13.38 0.43
N ASN A 138 13.40 -13.68 -0.11
CA ASN A 138 14.51 -14.27 0.64
C ASN A 138 15.55 -13.23 1.09
N LYS A 139 15.39 -11.95 0.77
CA LYS A 139 16.33 -10.89 1.19
C LYS A 139 15.76 -10.08 2.34
N GLY A 140 16.61 -9.78 3.32
CA GLY A 140 16.29 -8.83 4.38
C GLY A 140 16.26 -7.38 3.89
N GLU A 141 15.64 -6.50 4.66
CA GLU A 141 15.75 -5.05 4.43
C GLU A 141 17.20 -4.58 4.65
N ARG A 142 17.60 -3.52 3.94
CA ARG A 142 18.94 -2.93 4.14
C ARG A 142 19.07 -2.41 5.58
N GLU A 143 20.26 -2.47 6.16
CA GLU A 143 20.54 -1.88 7.50
C GLU A 143 20.13 -0.40 7.59
N ASN A 144 20.12 0.32 6.45
CA ASN A 144 19.81 1.74 6.36
C ASN A 144 18.37 2.07 5.91
N HIS A 145 17.42 1.12 6.00
CA HIS A 145 16.05 1.32 5.48
C HIS A 145 15.29 2.47 6.19
N TYR A 146 15.59 2.75 7.46
CA TYR A 146 15.05 3.91 8.18
C TYR A 146 15.44 5.25 7.53
N ARG A 147 16.66 5.35 6.98
CA ARG A 147 17.16 6.62 6.41
C ARG A 147 16.95 6.72 4.90
N ALA A 148 16.47 5.65 4.26
CA ALA A 148 16.15 5.66 2.84
C ALA A 148 15.07 6.70 2.52
N ARG A 149 15.22 7.39 1.39
CA ARG A 149 14.25 8.38 0.89
C ARG A 149 13.85 8.02 -0.52
N LEU A 150 12.61 8.38 -0.88
CA LEU A 150 12.10 8.21 -2.23
C LEU A 150 12.92 9.06 -3.21
N LEU A 151 13.45 8.43 -4.24
CA LEU A 151 14.21 9.06 -5.31
C LEU A 151 13.25 9.74 -6.29
N THR A 152 13.70 10.84 -6.90
CA THR A 152 12.99 11.41 -8.03
C THR A 152 13.26 10.62 -9.31
N LEU A 153 12.21 10.39 -10.10
CA LEU A 153 12.34 9.80 -11.43
C LEU A 153 13.04 10.75 -12.42
N PHE A 154 12.93 12.06 -12.19
CA PHE A 154 13.38 13.08 -13.15
C PHE A 154 14.91 13.12 -13.34
N GLU A 155 15.68 12.79 -12.32
CA GLU A 155 17.16 12.79 -12.39
C GLU A 155 17.71 11.67 -13.30
N GLN A 156 16.86 10.71 -13.67
CA GLN A 156 17.22 9.51 -14.42
C GLN A 156 16.74 9.56 -15.88
N ILE A 157 15.83 10.48 -16.23
CA ILE A 157 15.29 10.59 -17.59
C ILE A 157 16.42 10.88 -18.58
N GLY A 158 16.50 10.08 -19.65
CA GLY A 158 17.51 10.25 -20.70
C GLY A 158 18.92 9.80 -20.31
N ARG A 159 19.12 9.20 -19.12
CA ARG A 159 20.39 8.63 -18.70
C ARG A 159 20.42 7.11 -18.95
N GLY A 160 21.62 6.58 -19.15
CA GLY A 160 21.86 5.14 -19.10
C GLY A 160 21.77 4.59 -17.66
N PRO A 161 22.27 3.37 -17.40
CA PRO A 161 22.29 2.79 -16.06
C PRO A 161 22.96 3.73 -15.04
N VAL A 162 22.18 4.22 -14.07
CA VAL A 162 22.67 5.07 -12.98
C VAL A 162 23.22 4.22 -11.83
N LYS A 163 24.40 4.55 -11.29
CA LYS A 163 24.93 3.80 -10.14
C LYS A 163 24.30 4.28 -8.84
N GLU A 164 24.25 3.39 -7.85
CA GLU A 164 23.79 3.76 -6.52
C GLU A 164 24.66 4.87 -5.93
N GLY A 165 24.03 5.89 -5.34
CA GLY A 165 24.70 7.04 -4.75
C GLY A 165 24.99 8.19 -5.71
N GLU A 166 24.79 8.04 -7.02
CA GLU A 166 24.97 9.12 -8.00
C GLU A 166 23.83 10.14 -8.03
N LEU A 167 22.69 9.81 -7.42
CA LEU A 167 21.49 10.64 -7.41
C LEU A 167 21.51 11.65 -6.25
N GLU A 168 21.43 12.93 -6.61
CA GLU A 168 21.47 14.06 -5.69
C GLU A 168 20.10 14.40 -5.09
N TRP A 169 18.98 14.00 -5.70
CA TRP A 169 17.65 14.51 -5.36
C TRP A 169 16.70 13.45 -4.80
N ARG A 170 16.00 13.80 -3.72
CA ARG A 170 15.07 12.91 -2.99
C ARG A 170 13.86 13.70 -2.48
N TYR A 171 12.72 13.04 -2.30
CA TYR A 171 11.60 13.65 -1.61
C TYR A 171 11.84 13.66 -0.10
N ALA A 172 11.53 14.80 0.53
CA ALA A 172 11.57 14.93 1.98
C ALA A 172 10.40 14.15 2.60
N LEU A 173 10.62 13.56 3.77
CA LEU A 173 9.63 12.75 4.46
C LEU A 173 8.65 13.67 5.21
N GLN A 174 7.70 14.24 4.46
CA GLN A 174 6.72 15.22 4.94
C GLN A 174 5.34 14.95 4.33
N PRO A 175 4.24 15.39 4.96
CA PRO A 175 2.92 15.32 4.34
C PRO A 175 2.86 16.07 3.01
N LEU A 176 2.06 15.58 2.06
CA LEU A 176 1.88 16.18 0.74
C LEU A 176 1.31 17.59 0.87
N ALA A 177 2.06 18.57 0.39
CA ALA A 177 1.66 19.96 0.31
C ALA A 177 2.39 20.63 -0.86
N PRO A 178 1.90 21.77 -1.38
CA PRO A 178 2.60 22.52 -2.42
C PRO A 178 4.06 22.87 -2.08
N SER A 179 4.38 23.03 -0.80
CA SER A 179 5.74 23.31 -0.33
C SER A 179 6.64 22.08 -0.21
N SER A 180 6.07 20.88 -0.04
CA SER A 180 6.82 19.62 0.18
C SER A 180 6.87 18.71 -1.05
N ILE A 181 6.12 19.04 -2.11
CA ILE A 181 6.02 18.21 -3.33
C ILE A 181 7.30 18.18 -4.17
N PHE A 182 8.20 19.17 -4.03
CA PHE A 182 9.43 19.23 -4.82
C PHE A 182 10.56 18.44 -4.16
N PRO A 183 11.35 17.69 -4.94
CA PRO A 183 12.51 16.99 -4.40
C PRO A 183 13.55 17.99 -3.88
N GLN A 184 14.27 17.58 -2.85
CA GLN A 184 15.34 18.34 -2.20
C GLN A 184 16.67 17.61 -2.39
N ARG A 185 17.78 18.34 -2.23
CA ARG A 185 19.11 17.73 -2.22
C ARG A 185 19.19 16.71 -1.08
N ALA A 186 19.86 15.58 -1.33
CA ALA A 186 20.02 14.49 -0.38
C ALA A 186 20.56 14.96 0.98
N SER A 187 21.52 15.88 0.97
CA SER A 187 22.12 16.45 2.17
C SER A 187 21.17 17.29 3.03
N ALA A 188 20.04 17.75 2.47
CA ALA A 188 19.05 18.56 3.16
C ALA A 188 17.92 17.74 3.79
N CYS A 189 17.55 16.60 3.19
CA CYS A 189 16.37 15.82 3.59
C CYS A 189 16.65 14.36 4.00
N THR A 190 17.91 13.92 3.92
CA THR A 190 18.30 12.58 4.40
C THR A 190 18.85 12.69 5.83
N PRO A 191 18.26 12.00 6.81
CA PRO A 191 18.72 12.04 8.19
C PRO A 191 20.11 11.41 8.34
N ARG A 192 20.85 11.90 9.34
CA ARG A 192 22.22 11.46 9.62
C ARG A 192 22.28 10.21 10.50
N ASP A 193 21.24 9.98 11.29
CA ASP A 193 21.11 8.87 12.23
C ASP A 193 19.67 8.30 12.22
N ASP A 194 19.50 7.14 12.82
CA ASP A 194 18.23 6.42 12.85
C ASP A 194 17.21 7.07 13.80
N ALA A 195 17.67 7.79 14.82
CA ALA A 195 16.80 8.48 15.77
C ALA A 195 16.04 9.63 15.07
N GLY A 196 16.75 10.46 14.29
CA GLY A 196 16.14 11.51 13.48
C GLY A 196 15.23 10.93 12.40
N ALA A 197 15.64 9.84 11.75
CA ALA A 197 14.81 9.15 10.77
C ALA A 197 13.49 8.64 11.37
N ARG A 198 13.56 7.99 12.53
CA ARG A 198 12.40 7.48 13.26
C ARG A 198 11.47 8.59 13.70
N ALA A 199 12.00 9.73 14.14
CA ALA A 199 11.19 10.88 14.52
C ALA A 199 10.34 11.43 13.35
N GLU A 200 10.90 11.47 12.13
CA GLU A 200 10.15 11.88 10.94
C GLU A 200 9.03 10.88 10.60
N TYR A 201 9.29 9.58 10.67
CA TYR A 201 8.25 8.55 10.49
C TYR A 201 7.18 8.59 11.58
N LEU A 202 7.57 8.81 12.84
CA LEU A 202 6.62 8.95 13.95
C LEU A 202 5.72 10.17 13.75
N SER A 203 6.25 11.29 13.28
CA SER A 203 5.42 12.46 12.94
C SER A 203 4.40 12.15 11.84
N LEU A 204 4.74 11.32 10.84
CA LEU A 204 3.79 10.89 9.81
C LEU A 204 2.76 9.90 10.36
N TRP A 205 3.17 8.99 11.25
CA TRP A 205 2.27 8.07 11.94
C TRP A 205 1.23 8.81 12.79
N ASP A 206 1.67 9.78 13.59
CA ASP A 206 0.78 10.60 14.42
C ASP A 206 -0.18 11.43 13.55
N ALA A 207 0.32 11.98 12.44
CA ALA A 207 -0.51 12.69 11.46
C ALA A 207 -1.54 11.79 10.79
N LEU A 208 -1.21 10.52 10.51
CA LEU A 208 -2.16 9.52 10.01
C LEU A 208 -3.29 9.27 11.02
N LEU A 209 -2.94 8.97 12.28
CA LEU A 209 -3.94 8.72 13.32
C LEU A 209 -4.82 9.94 13.58
N ALA A 210 -4.24 11.13 13.59
CA ALA A 210 -4.98 12.38 13.66
C ALA A 210 -5.91 12.54 12.45
N GLY A 211 -5.42 12.29 11.24
CA GLY A 211 -6.21 12.35 10.00
C GLY A 211 -7.40 11.39 10.01
N ILE A 212 -7.24 10.16 10.49
CA ILE A 212 -8.34 9.19 10.61
C ILE A 212 -9.44 9.73 11.53
N ARG A 213 -9.08 10.37 12.65
CA ARG A 213 -10.06 11.00 13.56
C ARG A 213 -10.83 12.16 12.91
N HIS A 214 -10.31 12.76 11.84
CA HIS A 214 -11.02 13.79 11.07
C HIS A 214 -12.01 13.21 10.07
N ILE A 215 -11.92 11.91 9.73
CA ILE A 215 -12.92 11.27 8.87
C ILE A 215 -14.26 11.25 9.61
N PRO A 216 -15.36 11.77 9.03
CA PRO A 216 -16.64 11.85 9.72
C PRO A 216 -17.12 10.48 10.21
N LYS A 217 -17.49 10.38 11.49
CA LYS A 217 -17.96 9.12 12.08
C LYS A 217 -19.17 8.52 11.36
N ALA A 218 -20.02 9.38 10.78
CA ALA A 218 -21.16 8.97 9.96
C ALA A 218 -20.76 8.23 8.67
N HIS A 219 -19.53 8.41 8.18
CA HIS A 219 -19.05 7.71 6.98
C HIS A 219 -18.40 6.36 7.29
N VAL A 220 -18.06 6.07 8.56
CA VAL A 220 -17.46 4.79 8.98
C VAL A 220 -18.34 3.59 8.60
N THR A 221 -19.66 3.77 8.62
CA THR A 221 -20.63 2.74 8.21
C THR A 221 -20.88 2.68 6.70
N THR A 222 -20.25 3.54 5.90
CA THR A 222 -20.34 3.56 4.44
C THR A 222 -18.94 3.46 3.86
N LEU A 223 -18.45 2.23 3.79
CA LEU A 223 -17.04 1.95 3.51
C LEU A 223 -16.53 2.58 2.20
N PRO A 224 -17.27 2.60 1.07
CA PRO A 224 -16.79 3.27 -0.13
C PRO A 224 -16.51 4.77 0.09
N LEU A 225 -17.40 5.48 0.79
CA LEU A 225 -17.19 6.90 1.10
C LEU A 225 -16.04 7.09 2.10
N TRP A 226 -15.93 6.23 3.11
CA TRP A 226 -14.81 6.27 4.04
C TRP A 226 -13.47 6.05 3.32
N LEU A 227 -13.45 5.11 2.36
CA LEU A 227 -12.27 4.77 1.58
C LEU A 227 -11.81 5.95 0.71
N ASP A 228 -12.73 6.76 0.18
CA ASP A 228 -12.36 7.99 -0.56
C ASP A 228 -11.64 9.01 0.35
N HIS A 229 -12.11 9.18 1.60
CA HIS A 229 -11.41 10.02 2.59
C HIS A 229 -10.05 9.44 2.93
N PHE A 230 -9.99 8.12 3.17
CA PHE A 230 -8.75 7.44 3.52
C PHE A 230 -7.74 7.43 2.39
N ASP A 231 -8.16 7.33 1.13
CA ASP A 231 -7.30 7.42 -0.06
C ASP A 231 -6.55 8.75 -0.11
N SER A 232 -7.27 9.85 0.09
CA SER A 232 -6.70 11.19 0.15
C SER A 232 -5.72 11.36 1.33
N LEU A 233 -6.07 10.80 2.49
CA LEU A 233 -5.19 10.80 3.66
C LEU A 233 -3.93 9.95 3.42
N TRP A 234 -4.08 8.75 2.88
CA TRP A 234 -2.99 7.83 2.59
C TRP A 234 -2.01 8.43 1.58
N LEU A 235 -2.53 9.06 0.51
CA LEU A 235 -1.72 9.86 -0.42
C LEU A 235 -0.94 10.92 0.33
N THR A 236 -1.63 11.71 1.15
CA THR A 236 -1.02 12.83 1.87
C THR A 236 0.11 12.37 2.78
N ILE A 237 -0.03 11.24 3.46
CA ILE A 237 0.97 10.76 4.42
C ILE A 237 2.10 9.96 3.76
N THR A 238 1.80 9.19 2.71
CA THR A 238 2.71 8.13 2.23
C THR A 238 3.31 8.36 0.85
N HIS A 239 3.01 9.46 0.17
CA HIS A 239 3.55 9.77 -1.16
C HIS A 239 5.09 9.86 -1.21
N ALA A 240 5.75 10.21 -0.10
CA ALA A 240 7.21 10.36 -0.03
C ALA A 240 7.91 9.18 0.66
N ILE A 241 7.14 8.19 1.15
CA ILE A 241 7.69 6.99 1.76
C ILE A 241 8.07 6.02 0.65
N PRO A 242 9.31 5.50 0.58
CA PRO A 242 9.65 4.47 -0.40
C PRO A 242 8.99 3.12 -0.05
N SER A 243 8.34 2.50 -1.04
CA SER A 243 7.66 1.20 -0.89
C SER A 243 8.66 0.06 -0.67
N ALA A 244 9.78 0.05 -1.38
CA ALA A 244 10.83 -0.95 -1.26
C ALA A 244 12.19 -0.30 -0.98
N THR A 245 12.87 -0.84 0.03
CA THR A 245 14.20 -0.43 0.49
C THR A 245 15.16 -1.61 0.54
N ALA A 246 14.78 -2.76 -0.04
CA ALA A 246 15.56 -3.99 -0.05
C ALA A 246 16.84 -3.88 -0.89
N PHE A 247 17.79 -4.77 -0.64
CA PHE A 247 19.06 -4.80 -1.37
C PHE A 247 18.85 -5.04 -2.87
N GLY A 248 19.42 -4.17 -3.71
CA GLY A 248 19.29 -4.25 -5.18
C GLY A 248 18.05 -3.55 -5.77
N THR A 249 17.14 -3.03 -4.95
CA THR A 249 16.02 -2.19 -5.41
C THR A 249 16.37 -0.71 -5.30
N ARG A 250 15.87 0.10 -6.25
CA ARG A 250 15.92 1.56 -6.17
C ARG A 250 14.59 2.07 -5.59
N PRO A 251 14.62 2.90 -4.54
CA PRO A 251 13.41 3.41 -3.91
C PRO A 251 12.77 4.50 -4.77
N GLU A 252 12.09 4.11 -5.84
CA GLU A 252 11.51 5.01 -6.85
C GLU A 252 9.99 4.99 -6.87
N VAL A 253 9.39 3.98 -6.25
CA VAL A 253 7.94 3.84 -6.12
C VAL A 253 7.54 4.24 -4.70
N SER A 254 6.55 5.14 -4.59
CA SER A 254 6.03 5.53 -3.28
C SER A 254 5.20 4.41 -2.66
N LEU A 255 5.12 4.40 -1.34
CA LEU A 255 4.25 3.49 -0.59
C LEU A 255 2.79 3.71 -0.98
N TYR A 256 2.38 4.95 -1.24
CA TYR A 256 1.04 5.26 -1.76
C TYR A 256 0.78 4.57 -3.10
N ASP A 257 1.65 4.80 -4.10
CA ASP A 257 1.44 4.29 -5.47
C ASP A 257 1.46 2.76 -5.49
N HIS A 258 2.39 2.15 -4.76
CA HIS A 258 2.45 0.70 -4.57
C HIS A 258 1.15 0.16 -3.95
N SER A 259 0.73 0.74 -2.82
CA SER A 259 -0.50 0.32 -2.15
C SER A 259 -1.73 0.49 -3.04
N LYS A 260 -1.82 1.60 -3.78
CA LYS A 260 -2.94 1.90 -4.68
C LYS A 260 -3.03 0.91 -5.82
N ALA A 261 -1.89 0.58 -6.44
CA ALA A 261 -1.80 -0.44 -7.47
C ALA A 261 -2.19 -1.82 -6.92
N THR A 262 -1.64 -2.21 -5.76
CA THR A 262 -1.97 -3.46 -5.07
C THR A 262 -3.46 -3.55 -4.75
N ALA A 263 -4.09 -2.48 -4.24
CA ALA A 263 -5.52 -2.44 -3.95
C ALA A 263 -6.40 -2.60 -5.20
N ALA A 264 -6.04 -1.93 -6.30
CA ALA A 264 -6.76 -2.04 -7.57
C ALA A 264 -6.64 -3.46 -8.15
N LEU A 265 -5.43 -4.02 -8.15
CA LEU A 265 -5.15 -5.38 -8.63
C LEU A 265 -5.82 -6.45 -7.77
N ALA A 266 -5.73 -6.36 -6.44
CA ALA A 266 -6.38 -7.29 -5.51
C ALA A 266 -7.90 -7.30 -5.70
N THR A 267 -8.49 -6.11 -5.86
CA THR A 267 -9.93 -5.97 -6.09
C THR A 267 -10.32 -6.59 -7.42
N ALA A 268 -9.62 -6.27 -8.51
CA ALA A 268 -9.91 -6.83 -9.83
C ALA A 268 -9.73 -8.36 -9.86
N LEU A 269 -8.64 -8.86 -9.25
CA LEU A 269 -8.34 -10.28 -9.14
C LEU A 269 -9.42 -11.03 -8.36
N TRP A 270 -9.79 -10.53 -7.19
CA TRP A 270 -10.88 -11.11 -6.40
C TRP A 270 -12.20 -11.10 -7.17
N ARG A 271 -12.53 -10.00 -7.83
CA ARG A 271 -13.75 -9.87 -8.64
C ARG A 271 -13.80 -10.87 -9.79
N TRP A 272 -12.67 -11.10 -10.44
CA TRP A 272 -12.56 -12.09 -11.51
C TRP A 272 -12.83 -13.49 -10.97
N HIS A 273 -12.21 -13.88 -9.86
CA HIS A 273 -12.38 -15.19 -9.24
C HIS A 273 -13.80 -15.39 -8.68
N GLU A 274 -14.38 -14.36 -8.06
CA GLU A 274 -15.75 -14.41 -7.51
C GLU A 274 -16.84 -14.48 -8.58
N ALA A 275 -16.56 -13.99 -9.79
CA ALA A 275 -17.48 -14.10 -10.92
C ALA A 275 -17.47 -15.50 -11.57
N GLN A 276 -16.50 -16.35 -11.25
CA GLN A 276 -16.42 -17.70 -11.81
C GLN A 276 -17.48 -18.61 -11.21
N SER A 277 -18.15 -19.40 -12.06
CA SER A 277 -19.11 -20.41 -11.60
C SER A 277 -18.44 -21.69 -11.08
N ASP A 278 -17.17 -21.91 -11.44
CA ASP A 278 -16.38 -23.05 -10.96
C ASP A 278 -15.73 -22.72 -9.60
N GLU A 279 -16.14 -23.43 -8.55
CA GLU A 279 -15.58 -23.26 -7.21
C GLU A 279 -14.10 -23.62 -7.13
N ALA A 280 -13.59 -24.49 -8.03
CA ALA A 280 -12.17 -24.82 -8.08
C ALA A 280 -11.30 -23.59 -8.42
N LEU A 281 -11.87 -22.62 -9.14
CA LEU A 281 -11.21 -21.35 -9.42
C LEU A 281 -11.15 -20.43 -8.19
N ARG A 282 -11.92 -20.66 -7.13
CA ARG A 282 -11.83 -19.95 -5.85
C ARG A 282 -10.93 -20.69 -4.85
N SER A 283 -9.78 -21.15 -5.33
CA SER A 283 -8.80 -21.89 -4.53
C SER A 283 -7.42 -21.25 -4.58
N VAL A 284 -6.61 -21.50 -3.54
CA VAL A 284 -5.20 -21.06 -3.48
C VAL A 284 -4.41 -21.58 -4.69
N ARG A 285 -4.71 -22.80 -5.16
CA ARG A 285 -4.07 -23.38 -6.33
C ARG A 285 -4.33 -22.56 -7.59
N ALA A 286 -5.57 -22.14 -7.82
CA ALA A 286 -5.92 -21.33 -8.98
C ALA A 286 -5.22 -19.95 -8.99
N LEU A 287 -4.92 -19.39 -7.82
CA LEU A 287 -4.12 -18.16 -7.70
C LEU A 287 -2.63 -18.42 -7.99
N ARG A 288 -2.07 -19.50 -7.44
CA ARG A 288 -0.64 -19.81 -7.57
C ARG A 288 -0.25 -20.31 -8.97
N ASP A 289 -1.14 -21.03 -9.63
CA ASP A 289 -0.85 -21.68 -10.92
C ASP A 289 -1.40 -20.86 -12.10
N GLY A 290 -2.47 -20.09 -11.90
CA GLY A 290 -3.17 -19.35 -12.97
C GLY A 290 -2.58 -17.98 -13.32
N TRP A 291 -1.26 -17.86 -13.45
CA TRP A 291 -0.60 -16.60 -13.86
C TRP A 291 -0.75 -16.31 -15.35
N SER A 292 -0.98 -17.35 -16.16
CA SER A 292 -1.20 -17.24 -17.61
C SER A 292 -2.63 -16.85 -17.98
N ASP A 293 -3.56 -16.88 -17.04
CA ASP A 293 -4.96 -16.57 -17.33
C ASP A 293 -5.15 -15.06 -17.46
N GLU A 294 -5.97 -14.63 -18.42
CA GLU A 294 -6.30 -13.22 -18.63
C GLU A 294 -7.31 -12.73 -17.58
N LYS A 295 -6.80 -12.39 -16.39
CA LYS A 295 -7.63 -11.99 -15.22
C LYS A 295 -7.90 -10.49 -15.13
N PHE A 296 -7.20 -9.68 -15.92
CA PHE A 296 -7.24 -8.21 -15.85
C PHE A 296 -7.65 -7.58 -17.19
N LEU A 297 -8.37 -6.46 -17.10
CA LEU A 297 -8.70 -5.62 -18.25
C LEU A 297 -8.14 -4.22 -18.02
N LEU A 298 -7.24 -3.77 -18.90
CA LEU A 298 -6.78 -2.38 -18.91
C LEU A 298 -7.76 -1.54 -19.72
N VAL A 299 -8.45 -0.62 -19.04
CA VAL A 299 -9.43 0.28 -19.67
C VAL A 299 -8.81 1.67 -19.79
N GLN A 300 -8.66 2.15 -21.02
CA GLN A 300 -8.21 3.51 -21.33
C GLN A 300 -9.39 4.31 -21.90
N GLY A 301 -9.66 5.47 -21.30
CA GLY A 301 -10.58 6.46 -21.85
C GLY A 301 -9.81 7.69 -22.33
N ASP A 302 -10.18 8.24 -23.47
CA ASP A 302 -9.61 9.48 -24.01
C ASP A 302 -10.75 10.45 -24.38
N PHE A 303 -10.60 11.70 -23.97
CA PHE A 303 -11.53 12.78 -24.27
C PHE A 303 -10.95 13.65 -25.39
N PHE A 304 -11.49 13.50 -26.59
CA PHE A 304 -11.14 14.34 -27.74
C PHE A 304 -11.91 15.66 -27.72
N GLY A 305 -11.32 16.70 -28.31
CA GLY A 305 -11.97 18.02 -28.43
C GLY A 305 -11.99 18.85 -27.14
N ILE A 306 -11.17 18.54 -26.13
CA ILE A 306 -11.07 19.35 -24.89
C ILE A 306 -10.73 20.81 -25.21
N GLN A 307 -9.76 21.05 -26.10
CA GLN A 307 -9.40 22.42 -26.49
C GLN A 307 -10.56 23.12 -27.20
N GLU A 308 -11.22 22.43 -28.12
CA GLU A 308 -12.38 22.95 -28.85
C GLU A 308 -13.53 23.25 -27.89
N PHE A 309 -13.78 22.41 -26.90
CA PHE A 309 -14.81 22.62 -25.87
C PHE A 309 -14.49 23.81 -24.96
N ILE A 310 -13.27 23.88 -24.42
CA ILE A 310 -12.83 24.95 -23.51
C ILE A 310 -12.87 26.30 -24.23
N PHE A 311 -12.39 26.36 -25.48
CA PHE A 311 -12.30 27.58 -26.27
C PHE A 311 -13.45 27.80 -27.24
N ALA A 312 -14.48 26.93 -27.24
CA ALA A 312 -15.66 27.09 -28.09
C ALA A 312 -16.23 28.50 -27.88
N GLU A 313 -16.37 29.29 -28.93
CA GLU A 313 -16.86 30.66 -28.84
C GLU A 313 -18.33 30.68 -28.37
N GLY A 314 -18.54 30.64 -27.06
CA GLY A 314 -19.84 30.69 -26.42
C GLY A 314 -20.34 32.12 -26.43
N GLY A 315 -20.84 32.56 -27.57
CA GLY A 315 -21.73 33.72 -27.75
C GLY A 315 -21.21 35.06 -27.21
N ALA A 316 -20.49 35.81 -28.06
CA ALA A 316 -20.54 37.28 -28.20
C ALA A 316 -20.65 38.18 -26.94
N THR A 317 -20.27 37.72 -25.75
CA THR A 317 -20.44 38.45 -24.50
C THR A 317 -19.11 38.50 -23.76
N GLN A 318 -18.40 39.60 -23.95
CA GLN A 318 -17.18 39.97 -23.21
C GLN A 318 -17.38 40.02 -21.68
N LYS A 319 -18.64 40.01 -21.20
CA LYS A 319 -18.95 40.01 -19.76
C LYS A 319 -18.69 38.62 -19.17
N ASN A 320 -17.88 38.57 -18.12
CA ASN A 320 -17.56 37.36 -17.35
C ASN A 320 -16.85 36.22 -18.13
N ALA A 321 -16.19 36.52 -19.25
CA ALA A 321 -15.48 35.51 -20.06
C ALA A 321 -14.50 34.65 -19.24
N HIS A 322 -13.76 35.24 -18.28
CA HIS A 322 -12.86 34.50 -17.39
C HIS A 322 -13.59 33.54 -16.43
N LYS A 323 -14.84 33.85 -16.02
CA LYS A 323 -15.65 32.95 -15.20
C LYS A 323 -16.21 31.81 -16.04
N LEU A 324 -16.63 32.09 -17.26
CA LEU A 324 -17.12 31.08 -18.21
C LEU A 324 -16.00 30.12 -18.63
N LEU A 325 -14.80 30.63 -18.90
CA LEU A 325 -13.63 29.82 -19.21
C LEU A 325 -13.25 28.89 -18.06
N ARG A 326 -13.32 29.36 -16.81
CA ARG A 326 -13.06 28.54 -15.61
C ARG A 326 -14.19 27.55 -15.30
N GLY A 327 -15.42 27.82 -15.73
CA GLY A 327 -16.59 27.00 -15.43
C GLY A 327 -16.82 25.85 -16.43
N ARG A 328 -16.14 25.86 -17.57
CA ARG A 328 -16.09 24.75 -18.54
C ARG A 328 -15.07 23.72 -18.09
#